data_AF-A0A2N3EEH0-F1
#
_entry.id   AF-A0A2N3EEH0-F1
#
_cell.length_a   1.000
_cell.length_b   1.000
_cell.length_c   1.000
_cell.angle_alpha   90.00
_cell.angle_beta   90.00
_cell.angle_gamma   90.00
#
_symmetry.space_group_name_H-M   'P 1'
#
loop_
_entity.id
_entity.type
_entity.pdbx_description
1 polymer ?
#
loop_
_entity_poly.entity_id
_entity_poly.type
_entity_poly.pdbx_seq_one_letter_code
_entity_poly.pdbx_strand_id
1 'polypeptide(L)'
;MDTDDVLATLGAGERGLTEAEAAELLARHGPNRLPEPPKRSAILRFLSHFHNVLIYVLLGAAVITAGLGHYIDTGVILAVVIANAIIGFIQEGRAEQAMDAIRQMLAPHSSVLRNGKRRSLDSATVVPG
;
A
#
# COMPACT_ATOMS: atom_id res chain seq x y z
N MET A 1 -2.94 21.16 30.83
CA MET A 1 -1.55 21.61 30.69
C MET A 1 -1.61 22.98 30.07
N ASP A 2 -0.87 23.93 30.63
CA ASP A 2 -0.73 25.25 30.00
C ASP A 2 0.13 25.12 28.74
N THR A 3 0.07 26.12 27.86
CA THR A 3 0.83 26.17 26.60
C THR A 3 2.33 26.08 26.86
N ASP A 4 2.79 26.77 27.91
CA ASP A 4 4.19 26.78 28.34
C ASP A 4 4.64 25.42 28.89
N ASP A 5 3.76 24.71 29.61
CA ASP A 5 4.04 23.36 30.11
C ASP A 5 4.24 22.36 28.97
N VAL A 6 3.45 22.47 27.89
CA VAL A 6 3.54 21.58 26.73
C VAL A 6 4.82 21.85 25.93
N LEU A 7 5.15 23.13 25.72
CA LEU A 7 6.40 23.53 25.06
C LEU A 7 7.63 23.03 25.83
N ALA A 8 7.65 23.20 27.15
CA ALA A 8 8.72 22.71 28.01
C ALA A 8 8.83 21.18 27.98
N THR A 9 7.71 20.46 28.00
CA THR A 9 7.68 18.99 27.98
C THR A 9 8.19 18.42 26.66
N LEU A 10 7.84 19.07 25.53
CA LEU A 10 8.25 18.64 24.20
C LEU A 10 9.61 19.20 23.76
N GLY A 11 10.24 20.05 24.57
CA GLY A 11 11.50 20.71 24.22
C GLY A 11 11.35 21.68 23.03
N ALA A 12 10.14 22.18 22.78
CA ALA A 12 9.84 23.08 21.69
C ALA A 12 9.83 24.54 22.18
N GLY A 13 10.32 25.47 21.34
CA GLY A 13 10.25 26.90 21.62
C GLY A 13 9.05 27.58 20.95
N GLU A 14 8.71 28.79 21.37
CA GLU A 14 7.67 29.62 20.72
C GLU A 14 7.93 29.88 19.23
N ARG A 15 9.19 29.77 18.80
CA ARG A 15 9.63 29.90 17.40
C ARG A 15 9.68 28.56 16.66
N GLY A 16 9.19 27.49 17.27
CA GLY A 16 9.27 26.12 16.78
C GLY A 16 10.68 25.53 16.84
N LEU A 17 10.80 24.26 16.46
CA LEU A 17 12.06 23.51 16.45
C LEU A 17 13.05 24.03 15.40
N THR A 18 14.35 23.86 15.67
CA THR A 18 15.38 24.06 14.65
C THR A 18 15.41 22.91 13.65
N GLU A 19 16.05 23.13 12.49
CA GLU A 19 16.18 22.09 11.46
C GLU A 19 17.03 20.90 11.95
N ALA A 20 18.03 21.16 12.80
CA ALA A 20 18.89 20.15 13.39
C ALA A 20 18.15 19.32 14.44
N GLU A 21 17.41 19.95 15.36
CA GLU A 21 16.59 19.25 16.36
C GLU A 21 15.51 18.40 15.68
N ALA A 22 14.84 18.94 14.67
CA ALA A 22 13.84 18.20 13.92
C ALA A 22 14.44 16.97 13.20
N ALA A 23 15.64 17.10 12.63
CA ALA A 23 16.33 15.98 11.99
C ALA A 23 16.75 14.90 13.00
N GLU A 24 17.22 15.31 14.18
CA GLU A 24 17.59 14.39 15.26
C GLU A 24 16.36 13.64 15.82
N LEU A 25 15.26 14.36 16.04
CA LEU A 25 13.99 13.77 16.46
C LEU A 25 13.42 12.83 15.39
N LEU A 26 13.56 13.17 14.11
CA LEU A 26 13.12 12.30 13.01
C LEU A 26 13.94 11.00 12.98
N ALA A 27 15.25 11.09 13.24
CA ALA A 27 16.11 9.91 13.35
C ALA A 27 15.77 9.04 14.56
N ARG A 28 15.35 9.64 15.69
CA ARG A 28 14.95 8.91 16.91
C ARG A 28 13.56 8.29 16.83
N HIS A 29 12.57 9.05 16.36
CA HIS A 29 11.16 8.64 16.37
C HIS A 29 10.73 7.95 15.06
N GLY A 30 11.52 8.09 14.00
CA GLY A 30 11.16 7.64 12.68
C GLY A 30 10.16 8.58 11.99
N PRO A 31 9.83 8.31 10.72
CA PRO A 31 8.87 9.10 9.98
C PRO A 31 7.48 8.99 10.59
N ASN A 32 6.74 10.11 10.60
CA ASN A 32 5.35 10.16 11.00
C ASN A 32 4.44 9.58 9.90
N ARG A 33 4.58 8.28 9.68
CA ARG A 33 3.77 7.47 8.77
C ARG A 33 3.31 6.21 9.49
N LEU A 34 2.06 5.84 9.24
CA LEU A 34 1.56 4.54 9.67
C LEU A 34 2.30 3.43 8.89
N PRO A 35 2.61 2.29 9.54
CA PRO A 35 3.22 1.16 8.87
C PRO A 35 2.35 0.71 7.69
N GLU A 36 2.96 0.53 6.52
CA GLU A 36 2.24 0.02 5.37
C GLU A 36 1.77 -1.41 5.65
N PRO A 37 0.51 -1.76 5.31
CA PRO A 37 0.06 -3.14 5.42
C PRO A 37 0.95 -4.04 4.54
N PRO A 38 1.22 -5.28 4.97
CA PRO A 38 2.10 -6.18 4.23
C PRO A 38 1.54 -6.39 2.83
N LYS A 39 2.36 -6.11 1.81
CA LYS A 39 2.03 -6.38 0.41
C LYS A 39 1.86 -7.89 0.27
N ARG A 40 0.68 -8.35 -0.18
CA ARG A 40 0.47 -9.77 -0.48
C ARG A 40 1.43 -10.16 -1.61
N SER A 41 2.13 -11.28 -1.45
CA SER A 41 3.03 -11.79 -2.48
C SER A 41 2.29 -11.94 -3.81
N ALA A 42 2.91 -11.51 -4.91
CA ALA A 42 2.34 -11.61 -6.26
C ALA A 42 1.90 -13.04 -6.60
N ILE A 43 2.62 -14.04 -6.08
CA ILE A 43 2.29 -15.46 -6.22
C ILE A 43 1.01 -15.80 -5.47
N LEU A 44 0.88 -15.37 -4.21
CA LEU A 44 -0.33 -15.59 -3.41
C LEU A 44 -1.55 -14.90 -4.03
N ARG A 45 -1.37 -13.72 -4.64
CA ARG A 45 -2.42 -13.00 -5.36
C ARG A 45 -2.85 -13.75 -6.61
N PHE A 46 -1.89 -14.22 -7.42
CA PHE A 46 -2.15 -15.08 -8.57
C PHE A 46 -2.93 -16.34 -8.18
N LEU A 47 -2.50 -17.04 -7.12
CA LEU A 47 -3.19 -18.21 -6.58
C LEU A 47 -4.59 -17.91 -6.01
N SER A 48 -4.85 -16.70 -5.52
CA SER A 48 -6.20 -16.32 -5.08
C SER A 48 -7.20 -16.19 -6.23
N HIS A 49 -6.75 -15.87 -7.45
CA HIS A 49 -7.63 -15.94 -8.62
C HIS A 49 -8.13 -17.37 -8.85
N PHE A 50 -7.32 -18.40 -8.54
CA PHE A 50 -7.71 -19.81 -8.60
C PHE A 50 -8.69 -20.23 -7.49
N HIS A 51 -8.79 -19.45 -6.41
CA HIS A 51 -9.77 -19.66 -5.33
C HIS A 51 -11.14 -19.02 -5.66
N ASN A 52 -11.48 -18.93 -6.95
CA ASN A 52 -12.80 -18.51 -7.41
C ASN A 52 -13.63 -19.75 -7.76
N VAL A 53 -14.89 -19.78 -7.32
CA VAL A 53 -15.88 -20.84 -7.63
C VAL A 53 -15.86 -21.19 -9.13
N LEU A 54 -15.69 -20.19 -10.01
CA LEU A 54 -15.62 -20.40 -11.45
C LEU A 54 -14.41 -21.26 -11.89
N ILE A 55 -13.24 -21.10 -11.25
CA ILE A 55 -12.06 -21.93 -11.56
C ILE A 55 -12.24 -23.36 -11.07
N TYR A 56 -12.88 -23.59 -9.92
CA TYR A 56 -13.20 -24.95 -9.50
C TYR A 56 -14.15 -25.66 -10.47
N VAL A 57 -15.13 -24.93 -11.03
CA VAL A 57 -16.02 -25.45 -12.08
C VAL A 57 -15.24 -25.78 -13.36
N LEU A 58 -14.32 -24.91 -13.79
CA LEU A 58 -13.48 -25.13 -14.97
C LEU A 58 -12.49 -26.30 -14.77
N LEU A 59 -11.90 -26.42 -13.58
CA LEU A 59 -11.01 -27.52 -13.23
C LEU A 59 -11.78 -28.85 -13.20
N GLY A 60 -12.99 -28.86 -12.63
CA GLY A 60 -13.89 -30.01 -12.65
C GLY A 60 -14.29 -30.41 -14.07
N ALA A 61 -14.65 -29.44 -14.91
CA ALA A 61 -14.94 -29.68 -16.32
C ALA A 61 -13.72 -30.27 -17.05
N ALA A 62 -12.52 -29.71 -16.85
CA ALA A 62 -11.29 -30.21 -17.45
C ALA A 62 -10.98 -31.66 -17.07
N VAL A 63 -11.20 -32.06 -15.81
CA VAL A 63 -11.03 -33.44 -15.32
C VAL A 63 -12.03 -34.38 -15.98
N ILE A 64 -13.31 -33.98 -16.06
CA ILE A 64 -14.37 -34.78 -16.70
C ILE A 64 -14.05 -34.99 -18.19
N THR A 65 -13.74 -33.90 -18.91
CA THR A 65 -13.43 -33.90 -20.34
C THR A 65 -12.16 -34.69 -20.66
N ALA A 66 -11.13 -34.63 -19.81
CA ALA A 66 -9.94 -35.44 -19.94
C ALA A 66 -10.23 -36.94 -19.73
N GLY A 67 -11.09 -37.29 -18.76
CA GLY A 67 -11.56 -38.67 -18.56
C GLY A 67 -12.37 -39.21 -19.74
N LEU A 68 -13.04 -38.34 -20.50
CA LEU A 68 -13.76 -38.68 -21.73
C LEU A 68 -12.85 -38.75 -22.98
N GLY A 69 -11.56 -38.38 -22.87
CA GLY A 69 -10.60 -38.41 -23.98
C GLY A 69 -10.69 -37.23 -24.96
N HIS A 70 -11.43 -36.17 -24.63
CA HIS A 70 -11.60 -34.98 -25.47
C HIS A 70 -10.48 -33.95 -25.26
N TYR A 71 -9.26 -34.28 -25.71
CA TYR A 71 -8.07 -33.45 -25.49
C TYR A 71 -8.17 -32.03 -26.05
N ILE A 72 -8.94 -31.81 -27.13
CA ILE A 72 -9.15 -30.47 -27.71
C ILE A 72 -9.97 -29.60 -26.75
N ASP A 73 -11.07 -30.12 -26.22
CA ASP A 73 -11.96 -29.39 -25.31
C ASP A 73 -11.25 -29.06 -23.99
N THR A 74 -10.46 -29.99 -23.46
CA THR A 74 -9.57 -29.74 -22.31
C THR A 74 -8.57 -28.61 -22.60
N GLY A 75 -7.99 -28.57 -23.79
CA GLY A 75 -7.06 -27.53 -24.21
C GLY A 75 -7.72 -26.14 -24.27
N VAL A 76 -8.95 -26.05 -24.81
CA VAL A 76 -9.72 -24.79 -24.87
C VAL A 76 -10.05 -24.28 -23.47
N ILE A 77 -10.51 -25.16 -22.57
CA ILE A 77 -10.80 -24.80 -21.18
C ILE A 77 -9.56 -24.26 -20.48
N LEU A 78 -8.42 -24.93 -20.64
CA LEU A 78 -7.16 -24.50 -20.02
C LEU A 78 -6.70 -23.14 -20.56
N ALA A 79 -6.84 -22.90 -21.87
CA ALA A 79 -6.50 -21.61 -22.48
C ALA A 79 -7.35 -20.46 -21.91
N VAL A 80 -8.65 -20.67 -21.72
CA VAL A 80 -9.55 -19.66 -21.11
C VAL A 80 -9.18 -19.38 -19.65
N VAL A 81 -8.83 -20.41 -18.87
CA VAL A 81 -8.38 -20.24 -17.48
C VAL A 81 -7.10 -19.40 -17.43
N ILE A 82 -6.11 -19.72 -18.28
CA ILE A 82 -4.85 -18.98 -18.34
C ILE A 82 -5.11 -17.53 -18.76
N ALA A 83 -5.93 -17.30 -19.80
CA ALA A 83 -6.28 -15.96 -20.25
C ALA A 83 -6.94 -15.14 -19.13
N ASN A 84 -7.90 -15.73 -18.40
CA ASN A 84 -8.55 -15.07 -17.27
C ASN A 84 -7.57 -14.76 -16.13
N ALA A 85 -6.64 -15.67 -15.83
CA ALA A 85 -5.62 -15.43 -14.80
C ALA A 85 -4.68 -14.26 -15.18
N ILE A 86 -4.27 -14.18 -16.44
CA ILE A 86 -3.44 -13.07 -16.96
C ILE A 86 -4.22 -11.76 -16.91
N ILE A 87 -5.46 -11.75 -17.40
CA ILE A 87 -6.32 -10.56 -17.39
C ILE A 87 -6.55 -10.10 -15.95
N GLY A 88 -6.87 -11.01 -15.03
CA GLY A 88 -7.05 -10.73 -13.60
C GLY A 88 -5.80 -10.11 -12.97
N PHE A 89 -4.64 -10.70 -13.22
CA PHE A 89 -3.36 -10.18 -12.72
C PHE A 89 -3.07 -8.75 -13.20
N ILE A 90 -3.32 -8.48 -14.49
CA ILE A 90 -3.12 -7.14 -15.08
C ILE A 90 -4.13 -6.14 -14.50
N GLN A 91 -5.41 -6.51 -14.41
CA GLN A 91 -6.46 -5.63 -13.88
C GLN A 91 -6.19 -5.27 -12.42
N GLU A 92 -5.77 -6.24 -11.61
CA GLU A 92 -5.48 -6.00 -10.20
C GLU A 92 -4.22 -5.15 -10.02
N GLY A 93 -3.18 -5.37 -10.83
CA GLY A 93 -2.01 -4.48 -10.85
C GLY A 93 -2.36 -3.04 -11.20
N ARG A 94 -3.29 -2.80 -12.12
CA ARG A 94 -3.79 -1.46 -12.44
C ARG A 94 -4.58 -0.83 -11.29
N ALA A 95 -5.40 -1.63 -10.59
CA ALA A 95 -6.14 -1.14 -9.42
C ALA A 95 -5.19 -0.75 -8.28
N GLU A 96 -4.16 -1.55 -8.02
CA GLU A 96 -3.14 -1.25 -7.01
C GLU A 96 -2.36 0.03 -7.36
N GLN A 97 -1.95 0.21 -8.62
CA GLN A 97 -1.32 1.44 -9.10
C GLN A 97 -2.21 2.67 -8.93
N ALA A 98 -3.51 2.56 -9.20
CA ALA A 98 -4.45 3.66 -9.01
C ALA A 98 -4.56 4.05 -7.53
N MET A 99 -4.61 3.06 -6.63
CA MET A 99 -4.65 3.30 -5.19
C MET A 99 -3.35 3.94 -4.68
N ASP A 100 -2.19 3.49 -5.17
CA ASP A 100 -0.90 4.10 -4.82
C ASP A 100 -0.80 5.55 -5.31
N ALA A 101 -1.30 5.85 -6.51
CA ALA A 101 -1.37 7.22 -7.02
C ALA A 101 -2.28 8.11 -6.15
N ILE A 102 -3.46 7.62 -5.76
CA ILE A 102 -4.36 8.34 -4.85
C ILE A 102 -3.69 8.59 -3.50
N ARG A 103 -2.97 7.59 -2.95
CA ARG A 103 -2.20 7.76 -1.70
C ARG A 103 -1.12 8.83 -1.81
N GLN A 104 -0.43 8.91 -2.95
CA GLN A 104 0.56 9.97 -3.20
C GLN A 104 -0.09 11.34 -3.34
N MET A 105 -1.25 11.46 -3.97
CA MET A 105 -1.99 12.73 -4.07
C MET A 105 -2.53 13.20 -2.72
N LEU A 106 -2.91 12.26 -1.85
CA LEU A 106 -3.38 12.52 -0.49
C LEU A 106 -2.22 12.59 0.52
N ALA A 107 -0.95 12.53 0.08
CA ALA A 107 0.19 12.65 0.96
C ALA A 107 0.03 13.95 1.77
N PRO A 108 -0.21 13.86 3.08
CA PRO A 108 -0.58 15.04 3.83
C PRO A 108 0.64 15.96 3.90
N HIS A 109 0.41 17.24 3.62
CA HIS A 109 1.40 18.29 3.86
C HIS A 109 0.98 19.01 5.13
N SER A 110 1.92 19.14 6.06
CA SER A 110 1.71 19.84 7.32
C SER A 110 2.40 21.20 7.27
N SER A 111 1.67 22.23 7.71
CA SER A 111 2.27 23.54 8.00
C SER A 111 2.88 23.51 9.38
N VAL A 112 4.20 23.66 9.48
CA VAL A 112 4.93 23.72 10.76
C VAL A 112 5.67 25.04 10.90
N LEU A 113 6.01 25.40 12.14
CA LEU A 113 6.92 26.49 12.45
C LEU A 113 8.30 25.87 12.74
N ARG A 114 9.32 26.19 11.94
CA ARG A 114 10.71 25.76 12.18
C ARG A 114 11.65 26.94 11.97
N ASN A 115 12.65 27.11 12.85
CA ASN A 115 13.55 28.27 12.83
C ASN A 115 12.79 29.62 12.76
N GLY A 116 11.64 29.74 13.43
CA GLY A 116 10.80 30.95 13.40
C GLY A 116 10.09 31.23 12.06
N LYS A 117 10.14 30.32 11.08
CA LYS A 117 9.49 30.47 9.77
C LYS A 117 8.45 29.37 9.55
N ARG A 118 7.26 29.76 9.07
CA ARG A 118 6.24 28.78 8.66
C ARG A 118 6.68 28.11 7.36
N ARG A 119 6.64 26.78 7.31
CA ARG A 119 6.97 25.98 6.14
C ARG A 119 5.93 24.87 5.98
N SER A 120 5.58 24.56 4.74
CA SER A 120 4.79 23.38 4.39
C SER A 120 5.74 22.25 4.02
N LEU A 121 5.62 21.11 4.72
CA LEU A 121 6.47 19.94 4.52
C LEU A 121 5.66 18.65 4.56
N ASP A 122 6.20 17.58 3.97
CA ASP A 122 5.58 16.25 4.02
C ASP A 122 5.33 15.88 5.48
N SER A 123 4.08 15.57 5.82
CA SER A 123 3.67 15.17 7.17
C SER A 123 4.48 14.00 7.70
N ALA A 124 5.07 13.17 6.84
CA ALA A 124 6.00 12.10 7.20
C ALA A 124 7.26 12.59 7.91
N THR A 125 7.63 13.85 7.72
CA THR A 125 8.83 14.47 8.32
C THR A 125 8.50 15.33 9.54
N VAL A 126 7.23 15.35 9.95
CA VAL A 126 6.79 15.96 11.21
C VAL A 126 7.25 15.08 12.37
N VAL A 127 7.69 15.72 13.44
CA VAL A 127 8.19 15.07 14.64
C VAL A 127 7.44 15.64 15.86
N PRO A 128 7.47 14.96 17.02
CA PRO A 128 6.93 15.54 18.25
C PRO A 128 7.68 16.83 18.63
N GLY A 129 6.93 17.93 18.82
CA GLY A 129 7.46 19.26 19.17
C GLY A 129 7.15 20.35 18.17
#